data_AF-A0A969ZCW8-F1
#
_entry.id   AF-A0A969ZCW8-F1
#
_cell.length_a   1.000
_cell.length_b   1.000
_cell.length_c   1.000
_cell.angle_alpha   90.00
_cell.angle_beta   90.00
_cell.angle_gamma   90.00
#
_symmetry.space_group_name_H-M   'P 1'
#
loop_
_entity.id
_entity.type
_entity.pdbx_description
1 polymer ?
#
loop_
_entity_poly.entity_id
_entity_poly.type
_entity_poly.pdbx_seq_one_letter_code
_entity_poly.pdbx_strand_id
1 'polypeptide(L)'
;MAYCPNCGSPIENNNMFCSTCGAKVVSTPPEPIPPAPAPMYREPVNNIHNRAKKNTILYVIIGILAAALIGLGVFFFIERGNLKTDISNLESDVTALQIDLAAKQANINSLQTQLANEKAVAAGLEEDLAEEQAKVVTIQGQLADTTNQLNTSRAEVTRLESELAASQSKIANLESELAAAMAEVASLQSQLVAIQAKYPLKDFPDYKTLSDWLTKNVCEPTLSWEEWYSSALKMQLLAAQDGYYVSACLVPAGMSVDGYIYVYNIALVGDTLYAFDPEIDKLYDWGDWGR
;
A
#
# COMPACT_ATOMS: atom_id res chain seq x y z
N MET A 1 -14.33 -33.12 79.23
CA MET A 1 -15.16 -33.39 78.03
C MET A 1 -14.22 -33.94 76.98
N ALA A 2 -14.43 -35.19 76.53
CA ALA A 2 -13.59 -35.80 75.51
C ALA A 2 -14.03 -35.30 74.11
N TYR A 3 -13.10 -35.21 73.17
CA TYR A 3 -13.38 -34.84 71.77
C TYR A 3 -13.05 -35.99 70.84
N CYS A 4 -13.81 -36.15 69.75
CA CYS A 4 -13.56 -37.22 68.77
C CYS A 4 -12.28 -36.92 67.95
N PRO A 5 -11.31 -37.85 67.86
CA PRO A 5 -10.07 -37.62 67.10
C PRO A 5 -10.26 -37.56 65.58
N ASN A 6 -11.43 -37.97 65.05
CA ASN A 6 -11.71 -37.95 63.61
C ASN A 6 -12.52 -36.73 63.14
N CYS A 7 -13.26 -36.04 64.03
CA CYS A 7 -14.14 -34.94 63.62
C CYS A 7 -14.20 -33.74 64.60
N GLY A 8 -13.58 -33.84 65.78
CA GLY A 8 -13.45 -32.72 66.71
C GLY A 8 -14.70 -32.31 67.49
N SER A 9 -15.83 -33.03 67.36
CA SER A 9 -17.03 -32.73 68.16
C SER A 9 -16.91 -33.21 69.62
N PRO A 10 -17.52 -32.51 70.59
CA PRO A 10 -17.53 -32.94 72.00
C PRO A 10 -18.34 -34.24 72.16
N ILE A 11 -17.82 -35.18 72.95
CA ILE A 11 -18.46 -36.46 73.28
C ILE A 11 -19.03 -36.35 74.70
N GLU A 12 -20.34 -36.58 74.85
CA GLU A 12 -20.99 -36.74 76.15
C GLU A 12 -20.57 -38.07 76.79
N ASN A 13 -20.30 -38.06 78.10
CA ASN A 13 -19.71 -39.19 78.80
C ASN A 13 -20.58 -40.47 78.67
N ASN A 14 -19.92 -41.57 78.29
CA ASN A 14 -20.39 -42.96 78.30
C ASN A 14 -20.99 -43.57 77.01
N ASN A 15 -20.67 -43.04 75.82
CA ASN A 15 -21.02 -43.67 74.54
C ASN A 15 -19.79 -44.31 73.85
N MET A 16 -19.91 -45.57 73.37
CA MET A 16 -18.81 -46.33 72.72
C MET A 16 -18.54 -45.94 71.24
N PHE A 17 -19.28 -44.96 70.69
CA PHE A 17 -19.14 -44.46 69.32
C PHE A 17 -19.44 -42.95 69.28
N CYS A 18 -18.88 -42.22 68.30
CA CYS A 18 -19.21 -40.82 68.03
C CYS A 18 -20.60 -40.71 67.36
N SER A 19 -21.50 -39.93 67.94
CA SER A 19 -22.88 -39.72 67.43
C SER A 19 -22.99 -38.87 66.16
N THR A 20 -21.91 -38.19 65.75
CA THR A 20 -21.91 -37.32 64.56
C THR A 20 -21.27 -37.97 63.34
N CYS A 21 -20.24 -38.83 63.51
CA CYS A 21 -19.53 -39.47 62.39
C CYS A 21 -19.43 -41.00 62.46
N GLY A 22 -19.92 -41.65 63.54
CA GLY A 22 -20.05 -43.10 63.64
C GLY A 22 -18.80 -43.90 64.05
N ALA A 23 -17.66 -43.26 64.33
CA ALA A 23 -16.41 -43.97 64.67
C ALA A 23 -16.41 -44.55 66.11
N LYS A 24 -15.87 -45.77 66.30
CA LYS A 24 -15.70 -46.46 67.61
C LYS A 24 -14.44 -45.96 68.33
N VAL A 25 -14.50 -45.70 69.63
CA VAL A 25 -13.40 -45.12 70.40
C VAL A 25 -13.14 -45.94 71.67
N VAL A 26 -11.96 -46.55 71.83
CA VAL A 26 -11.46 -47.06 73.13
C VAL A 26 -9.96 -46.76 73.28
N SER A 27 -9.67 -46.20 74.45
CA SER A 27 -8.52 -45.48 75.05
C SER A 27 -7.45 -46.41 75.67
N THR A 28 -6.15 -46.35 75.29
CA THR A 28 -4.95 -45.70 75.98
C THR A 28 -4.47 -46.34 77.31
N PRO A 29 -3.24 -46.12 77.87
CA PRO A 29 -1.90 -45.64 77.40
C PRO A 29 -0.69 -46.38 78.13
N PRO A 30 0.51 -45.79 78.45
CA PRO A 30 1.79 -45.86 77.72
C PRO A 30 3.05 -46.36 78.52
N GLU A 31 4.20 -46.45 77.81
CA GLU A 31 5.68 -46.48 78.12
C GLU A 31 6.23 -46.07 79.53
N PRO A 32 7.56 -46.13 79.92
CA PRO A 32 8.87 -46.40 79.24
C PRO A 32 9.94 -47.21 80.09
N ILE A 33 11.24 -47.11 79.72
CA ILE A 33 12.49 -47.88 80.02
C ILE A 33 13.24 -47.54 81.38
N PRO A 34 14.46 -48.07 81.72
CA PRO A 34 14.91 -48.68 83.02
C PRO A 34 15.71 -47.67 83.94
N PRO A 35 16.40 -47.96 85.10
CA PRO A 35 17.56 -48.89 85.31
C PRO A 35 17.74 -49.52 86.75
N ALA A 36 18.86 -50.24 86.97
CA ALA A 36 19.32 -51.00 88.15
C ALA A 36 19.80 -50.13 89.37
N PRO A 37 20.05 -50.65 90.61
CA PRO A 37 21.19 -51.54 91.00
C PRO A 37 20.98 -52.52 92.21
N ALA A 38 22.03 -53.28 92.60
CA ALA A 38 22.12 -54.31 93.68
C ALA A 38 22.41 -53.73 95.11
N PRO A 39 22.29 -54.47 96.26
CA PRO A 39 23.30 -55.47 96.75
C PRO A 39 22.85 -56.61 97.74
N MET A 40 23.77 -57.59 97.96
CA MET A 40 24.19 -58.45 99.12
C MET A 40 23.27 -59.01 100.25
N TYR A 41 23.31 -60.36 100.44
CA TYR A 41 23.90 -61.17 101.58
C TYR A 41 23.08 -62.37 102.19
N ARG A 42 23.78 -63.54 102.27
CA ARG A 42 23.79 -64.82 103.06
C ARG A 42 22.64 -65.48 103.90
N GLU A 43 22.45 -66.80 103.63
CA GLU A 43 22.52 -68.07 104.46
C GLU A 43 21.68 -68.28 105.77
N PRO A 44 21.40 -69.53 106.31
CA PRO A 44 21.95 -70.89 106.03
C PRO A 44 21.00 -72.17 106.12
N VAL A 45 21.56 -73.37 105.79
CA VAL A 45 21.32 -74.84 106.06
C VAL A 45 19.98 -75.42 106.64
N ASN A 46 19.51 -76.69 106.45
CA ASN A 46 20.15 -78.03 106.29
C ASN A 46 19.15 -79.19 105.92
N ASN A 47 19.63 -80.16 105.11
CA ASN A 47 19.49 -81.65 105.01
C ASN A 47 18.25 -82.51 105.39
N ILE A 48 18.03 -83.59 104.60
CA ILE A 48 17.98 -85.07 104.90
C ILE A 48 17.82 -85.84 103.54
N HIS A 49 18.82 -86.57 103.01
CA HIS A 49 19.07 -88.05 103.04
C HIS A 49 17.86 -88.94 102.62
N ASN A 50 17.88 -89.96 101.74
CA ASN A 50 18.89 -90.94 101.34
C ASN A 50 18.55 -91.67 100.00
N ARG A 51 19.58 -91.89 99.18
CA ARG A 51 20.08 -93.16 98.60
C ARG A 51 19.10 -94.17 97.94
N ALA A 52 19.26 -94.38 96.64
CA ALA A 52 19.47 -95.72 96.04
C ALA A 52 20.13 -95.60 94.65
N LYS A 53 21.25 -96.30 94.47
CA LYS A 53 22.14 -96.23 93.30
C LYS A 53 21.72 -97.30 92.28
N LYS A 54 21.38 -96.91 91.04
CA LYS A 54 21.43 -97.78 89.84
C LYS A 54 21.50 -96.94 88.55
N ASN A 55 22.63 -97.11 87.84
CA ASN A 55 22.87 -96.87 86.39
C ASN A 55 23.00 -95.42 85.86
N THR A 56 23.83 -94.57 86.48
CA THR A 56 24.08 -93.17 86.09
C THR A 56 24.64 -92.96 84.66
N ILE A 57 25.48 -93.87 84.14
CA ILE A 57 26.12 -93.70 82.81
C ILE A 57 25.10 -93.83 81.67
N LEU A 58 24.12 -94.71 81.79
CA LEU A 58 23.04 -94.87 80.82
C LEU A 58 22.16 -93.61 80.76
N TYR A 59 21.82 -93.01 81.92
CA TYR A 59 21.04 -91.77 81.97
C TYR A 59 21.81 -90.54 81.49
N VAL A 60 23.14 -90.50 81.62
CA VAL A 60 23.98 -89.42 81.04
C VAL A 60 24.05 -89.54 79.52
N ILE A 61 24.23 -90.74 78.97
CA ILE A 61 24.20 -90.97 77.51
C ILE A 61 22.80 -90.71 76.95
N ILE A 62 21.74 -91.20 77.60
CA ILE A 62 20.36 -90.90 77.23
C ILE A 62 20.06 -89.41 77.39
N GLY A 63 20.60 -88.73 78.40
CA GLY A 63 20.45 -87.30 78.62
C GLY A 63 21.16 -86.46 77.56
N ILE A 64 22.36 -86.85 77.13
CA ILE A 64 23.11 -86.21 76.04
C ILE A 64 22.44 -86.47 74.70
N LEU A 65 21.99 -87.70 74.44
CA LEU A 65 21.22 -88.04 73.23
C LEU A 65 19.88 -87.31 73.21
N ALA A 66 19.18 -87.21 74.34
CA ALA A 66 17.95 -86.44 74.46
C ALA A 66 18.21 -84.94 74.27
N ALA A 67 19.27 -84.38 74.88
CA ALA A 67 19.64 -82.99 74.69
C ALA A 67 20.09 -82.68 73.25
N ALA A 68 20.78 -83.61 72.58
CA ALA A 68 21.17 -83.50 71.18
C ALA A 68 19.95 -83.60 70.24
N LEU A 69 19.00 -84.51 70.53
CA LEU A 69 17.73 -84.62 69.81
C LEU A 69 16.85 -83.38 70.02
N ILE A 70 16.80 -82.84 71.23
CA ILE A 70 16.10 -81.59 71.55
C ILE A 70 16.79 -80.42 70.86
N GLY A 71 18.12 -80.33 70.90
CA GLY A 71 18.89 -79.27 70.23
C GLY A 71 18.74 -79.29 68.72
N LEU A 72 18.80 -80.46 68.09
CA LEU A 72 18.50 -80.63 66.66
C LEU A 72 17.04 -80.31 66.33
N GLY A 73 16.10 -80.68 67.20
CA GLY A 73 14.69 -80.34 67.06
C GLY A 73 14.42 -78.84 67.15
N VAL A 74 15.06 -78.15 68.10
CA VAL A 74 14.98 -76.68 68.28
C VAL A 74 15.65 -75.95 67.13
N PHE A 75 16.85 -76.39 66.69
CA PHE A 75 17.53 -75.84 65.53
C PHE A 75 16.68 -75.98 64.26
N PHE A 76 16.18 -77.18 63.98
CA PHE A 76 15.28 -77.43 62.84
C PHE A 76 13.99 -76.61 62.93
N PHE A 77 13.43 -76.41 64.14
CA PHE A 77 12.24 -75.58 64.35
C PHE A 77 12.51 -74.08 64.07
N ILE A 78 13.66 -73.56 64.50
CA ILE A 78 14.10 -72.19 64.21
C ILE A 78 14.36 -72.02 62.70
N GLU A 79 15.09 -72.96 62.07
CA GLU A 79 15.35 -72.96 60.62
C GLU A 79 14.03 -72.95 59.83
N ARG A 80 13.06 -73.78 60.23
CA ARG A 80 11.71 -73.80 59.63
C ARG A 80 10.94 -72.51 59.87
N GLY A 81 11.08 -71.91 61.04
CA GLY A 81 10.47 -70.63 61.39
C GLY A 81 11.02 -69.48 60.55
N ASN A 82 12.34 -69.42 60.37
CA ASN A 82 13.02 -68.46 59.51
C ASN A 82 12.64 -68.67 58.04
N LEU A 83 12.70 -69.91 57.54
CA LEU A 83 12.30 -70.23 56.17
C LEU A 83 10.83 -69.89 55.88
N LYS A 84 9.93 -70.10 56.85
CA LYS A 84 8.52 -69.70 56.75
C LYS A 84 8.37 -68.17 56.69
N THR A 85 9.19 -67.44 57.42
CA THR A 85 9.22 -65.96 57.40
C THR A 85 9.74 -65.45 56.06
N ASP A 86 10.82 -66.03 55.54
CA ASP A 86 11.38 -65.68 54.23
C ASP A 86 10.39 -65.96 53.09
N ILE A 87 9.67 -67.08 53.13
CA ILE A 87 8.60 -67.38 52.17
C ILE A 87 7.51 -66.30 52.22
N SER A 88 7.06 -65.92 53.42
CA SER A 88 6.03 -64.87 53.57
C SER A 88 6.52 -63.50 53.06
N ASN A 89 7.79 -63.17 53.29
CA ASN A 89 8.38 -61.94 52.77
C ASN A 89 8.48 -62.00 51.24
N LEU A 90 8.91 -63.12 50.67
CA LEU A 90 9.01 -63.32 49.22
C LEU A 90 7.64 -63.27 48.54
N GLU A 91 6.59 -63.82 49.16
CA GLU A 91 5.20 -63.70 48.69
C GLU A 91 4.74 -62.23 48.68
N SER A 92 5.10 -61.46 49.71
CA SER A 92 4.83 -60.03 49.76
C SER A 92 5.56 -59.26 48.65
N ASP A 93 6.84 -59.56 48.42
CA ASP A 93 7.65 -58.93 47.37
C ASP A 93 7.13 -59.26 45.97
N VAL A 94 6.74 -60.51 45.72
CA VAL A 94 6.10 -60.93 44.46
C VAL A 94 4.81 -60.15 44.23
N THR A 95 3.99 -59.98 45.27
CA THR A 95 2.75 -59.19 45.18
C THR A 95 3.04 -57.72 44.88
N ALA A 96 4.05 -57.13 45.54
CA ALA A 96 4.47 -55.75 45.30
C ALA A 96 4.99 -55.54 43.86
N LEU A 97 5.79 -56.47 43.34
CA LEU A 97 6.30 -56.43 41.96
C LEU A 97 5.17 -56.59 40.93
N GLN A 98 4.15 -57.41 41.21
CA GLN A 98 2.97 -57.52 40.34
C GLN A 98 2.19 -56.20 40.27
N ILE A 99 2.05 -55.50 41.40
CA ILE A 99 1.41 -54.17 41.45
C ILE A 99 2.23 -53.15 40.66
N ASP A 100 3.56 -53.09 40.86
CA ASP A 100 4.41 -52.15 40.12
C ASP A 100 4.39 -52.44 38.61
N LEU A 101 4.47 -53.71 38.21
CA LEU A 101 4.37 -54.10 36.80
C LEU A 101 3.04 -53.66 36.17
N ALA A 102 1.92 -53.83 36.88
CA ALA A 102 0.62 -53.35 36.43
C ALA A 102 0.60 -51.81 36.29
N ALA A 103 1.19 -51.08 37.24
CA ALA A 103 1.31 -49.62 37.17
C ALA A 103 2.21 -49.16 36.01
N LYS A 104 3.34 -49.83 35.76
CA LYS A 104 4.21 -49.57 34.60
C LYS A 104 3.49 -49.85 33.29
N GLN A 105 2.70 -50.93 33.22
CA GLN A 105 1.89 -51.23 32.03
C GLN A 105 0.85 -50.13 31.77
N ALA A 106 0.19 -49.61 32.80
CA ALA A 106 -0.73 -48.49 32.67
C ALA A 106 -0.03 -47.22 32.15
N ASN A 107 1.17 -46.91 32.67
CA ASN A 107 1.97 -45.77 32.20
C ASN A 107 2.42 -45.94 30.74
N ILE A 108 2.83 -47.14 30.33
CA ILE A 108 3.19 -47.45 28.94
C ILE A 108 2.00 -47.18 28.01
N ASN A 109 0.80 -47.65 28.37
CA ASN A 109 -0.41 -47.44 27.58
C ASN A 109 -0.77 -45.93 27.48
N SER A 110 -0.59 -45.19 28.58
CA SER A 110 -0.79 -43.74 28.60
C SER A 110 0.20 -43.01 27.69
N LEU A 111 1.50 -43.34 27.77
CA LEU A 111 2.54 -42.75 26.93
C LEU A 111 2.34 -43.08 25.45
N GLN A 112 1.91 -44.31 25.13
CA GLN A 112 1.56 -44.69 23.76
C GLN A 112 0.41 -43.83 23.21
N THR A 113 -0.60 -43.54 24.04
CA THR A 113 -1.71 -42.66 23.68
C THR A 113 -1.24 -41.22 23.45
N GLN A 114 -0.41 -40.69 24.35
CA GLN A 114 0.15 -39.34 24.21
C GLN A 114 1.00 -39.22 22.94
N LEU A 115 1.88 -40.20 22.67
CA LEU A 115 2.70 -40.22 21.46
C LEU A 115 1.85 -40.27 20.17
N ALA A 116 0.75 -41.04 20.18
CA ALA A 116 -0.17 -41.08 19.05
C ALA A 116 -0.86 -39.71 18.82
N ASN A 117 -1.27 -39.04 19.91
CA ASN A 117 -1.86 -37.71 19.84
C ASN A 117 -0.85 -36.66 19.36
N GLU A 118 0.37 -36.65 19.89
CA GLU A 118 1.44 -35.73 19.47
C GLU A 118 1.79 -35.93 17.99
N LYS A 119 1.84 -37.18 17.52
CA LYS A 119 2.05 -37.47 16.09
C LYS A 119 0.93 -36.93 15.21
N ALA A 120 -0.33 -37.02 15.67
CA ALA A 120 -1.46 -36.46 14.95
C ALA A 120 -1.41 -34.91 14.91
N VAL A 121 -1.04 -34.28 16.02
CA VAL A 121 -0.84 -32.81 16.09
C VAL A 121 0.30 -32.37 15.17
N ALA A 122 1.42 -33.10 15.16
CA ALA A 122 2.54 -32.80 14.27
C ALA A 122 2.15 -32.86 12.79
N ALA A 123 1.38 -33.88 12.39
CA ALA A 123 0.87 -34.00 11.02
C ALA A 123 -0.06 -32.82 10.65
N GLY A 124 -0.94 -32.40 11.57
CA GLY A 124 -1.80 -31.22 11.34
C GLY A 124 -1.00 -29.93 11.17
N LEU A 125 0.03 -29.72 11.98
CA LEU A 125 0.91 -28.55 11.85
C LEU A 125 1.72 -28.54 10.54
N GLU A 126 2.09 -29.71 10.02
CA GLU A 126 2.73 -29.84 8.70
C GLU A 126 1.77 -29.45 7.57
N GLU A 127 0.48 -29.82 7.67
CA GLU A 127 -0.56 -29.42 6.73
C GLU A 127 -0.82 -27.91 6.78
N ASP A 128 -1.00 -27.34 7.98
CA ASP A 128 -1.19 -25.90 8.18
C ASP A 128 -0.01 -25.09 7.62
N LEU A 129 1.22 -25.54 7.87
CA LEU A 129 2.43 -24.90 7.35
C LEU A 129 2.46 -24.91 5.82
N ALA A 130 2.07 -26.02 5.19
CA ALA A 130 2.01 -26.12 3.74
C ALA A 130 0.94 -25.17 3.15
N GLU A 131 -0.22 -25.06 3.80
CA GLU A 131 -1.28 -24.13 3.39
C GLU A 131 -0.81 -22.68 3.49
N GLU A 132 -0.17 -22.30 4.60
CA GLU A 132 0.30 -20.94 4.80
C GLU A 132 1.43 -20.58 3.83
N GLN A 133 2.33 -21.52 3.52
CA GLN A 133 3.34 -21.36 2.47
C GLN A 133 2.69 -21.10 1.10
N ALA A 134 1.61 -21.82 0.76
CA ALA A 134 0.89 -21.59 -0.49
C ALA A 134 0.22 -20.21 -0.55
N LYS A 135 -0.35 -19.73 0.57
CA LYS A 135 -0.90 -18.36 0.67
C LYS A 135 0.18 -17.30 0.49
N VAL A 136 1.37 -17.48 1.08
CA VAL A 136 2.50 -16.56 0.91
C VAL A 136 2.90 -16.45 -0.56
N VAL A 137 3.02 -17.58 -1.28
CA VAL A 137 3.32 -17.58 -2.72
C VAL A 137 2.25 -16.85 -3.52
N THR A 138 0.97 -17.06 -3.17
CA THR A 138 -0.15 -16.39 -3.83
C THR A 138 -0.10 -14.86 -3.64
N ILE A 139 0.13 -14.41 -2.41
CA ILE A 139 0.25 -12.99 -2.07
C ILE A 139 1.46 -12.35 -2.78
N GLN A 140 2.58 -13.06 -2.86
CA GLN A 140 3.76 -12.59 -3.61
C GLN A 140 3.44 -12.37 -5.09
N GLY A 141 2.66 -13.26 -5.71
CA GLY A 141 2.19 -13.09 -7.08
C GLY A 141 1.30 -11.86 -7.24
N GLN A 142 0.30 -11.70 -6.37
CA GLN A 142 -0.60 -10.54 -6.38
C GLN A 142 0.14 -9.22 -6.17
N LEU A 143 1.17 -9.21 -5.32
CA LEU A 143 2.01 -8.03 -5.08
C LEU A 143 2.82 -7.67 -6.33
N ALA A 144 3.37 -8.66 -7.04
CA ALA A 144 4.08 -8.43 -8.30
C ALA A 144 3.13 -7.85 -9.37
N ASP A 145 1.93 -8.41 -9.51
CA ASP A 145 0.92 -7.93 -10.46
C ASP A 145 0.48 -6.50 -10.14
N THR A 146 0.20 -6.21 -8.87
CA THR A 146 -0.16 -4.86 -8.42
C THR A 146 0.97 -3.87 -8.67
N THR A 147 2.22 -4.28 -8.47
CA THR A 147 3.40 -3.45 -8.77
C THR A 147 3.49 -3.13 -10.26
N ASN A 148 3.23 -4.10 -11.13
CA ASN A 148 3.21 -3.89 -12.58
C ASN A 148 2.09 -2.94 -12.99
N GLN A 149 0.88 -3.12 -12.46
CA GLN A 149 -0.26 -2.22 -12.71
C GLN A 149 0.01 -0.78 -12.26
N LEU A 150 0.67 -0.61 -11.10
CA LEU A 150 1.06 0.71 -10.59
C LEU A 150 2.05 1.39 -11.54
N ASN A 151 3.05 0.65 -12.04
CA ASN A 151 4.03 1.18 -12.99
C ASN A 151 3.38 1.57 -14.33
N THR A 152 2.48 0.74 -14.86
CA THR A 152 1.71 1.06 -16.06
C THR A 152 0.86 2.31 -15.87
N SER A 153 0.15 2.41 -14.75
CA SER A 153 -0.69 3.58 -14.44
C SER A 153 0.14 4.85 -14.30
N ARG A 154 1.33 4.77 -13.70
CA ARG A 154 2.26 5.90 -13.56
C ARG A 154 2.79 6.39 -14.92
N ALA A 155 3.11 5.46 -15.82
CA ALA A 155 3.53 5.79 -17.18
C ALA A 155 2.40 6.50 -17.94
N GLU A 156 1.16 6.02 -17.78
CA GLU A 156 -0.01 6.62 -18.42
C GLU A 156 -0.31 8.03 -17.92
N VAL A 157 -0.21 8.28 -16.60
CA VAL A 157 -0.33 9.63 -16.03
C VAL A 157 0.70 10.57 -16.64
N THR A 158 1.97 10.14 -16.73
CA THR A 158 3.05 10.93 -17.34
C THR A 158 2.76 11.29 -18.80
N ARG A 159 2.19 10.34 -19.56
CA ARG A 159 1.79 10.54 -20.96
C ARG A 159 0.67 11.58 -21.06
N LEU A 160 -0.37 11.44 -20.25
CA LEU A 160 -1.51 12.37 -20.24
C LEU A 160 -1.10 13.79 -19.82
N GLU A 161 -0.19 13.93 -18.86
CA GLU A 161 0.37 15.23 -18.48
C GLU A 161 1.11 15.91 -19.65
N SER A 162 1.86 15.13 -20.44
CA SER A 162 2.57 15.64 -21.61
C SER A 162 1.59 16.08 -22.72
N GLU A 163 0.53 15.30 -22.97
CA GLU A 163 -0.51 15.63 -23.94
C GLU A 163 -1.33 16.86 -23.54
N LEU A 164 -1.59 17.03 -22.23
CA LEU A 164 -2.25 18.20 -21.69
C LEU A 164 -1.42 19.47 -21.94
N ALA A 165 -0.11 19.43 -21.65
CA ALA A 165 0.79 20.55 -21.89
C ALA A 165 0.89 20.91 -23.39
N ALA A 166 0.93 19.91 -24.27
CA ALA A 166 0.93 20.12 -25.71
C ALA A 166 -0.38 20.77 -26.19
N SER A 167 -1.52 20.32 -25.66
CA SER A 167 -2.84 20.87 -25.99
C SER A 167 -2.99 22.32 -25.52
N GLN A 168 -2.52 22.63 -24.31
CA GLN A 168 -2.48 23.99 -23.78
C GLN A 168 -1.63 24.92 -24.65
N SER A 169 -0.46 24.48 -25.11
CA SER A 169 0.39 25.25 -26.02
C SER A 169 -0.31 25.51 -27.37
N LYS A 170 -1.02 24.51 -27.90
CA LYS A 170 -1.80 24.67 -29.13
C LYS A 170 -2.93 25.69 -28.99
N ILE A 171 -3.63 25.68 -27.85
CA ILE A 171 -4.69 26.65 -27.57
C ILE A 171 -4.11 28.07 -27.53
N ALA A 172 -3.02 28.29 -26.81
CA ALA A 172 -2.38 29.60 -26.73
C ALA A 172 -1.94 30.13 -28.11
N ASN A 173 -1.40 29.25 -28.97
CA ASN A 173 -1.04 29.63 -30.34
C ASN A 173 -2.28 30.01 -31.18
N LEU A 174 -3.35 29.21 -31.11
CA LEU A 174 -4.59 29.48 -31.84
C LEU A 174 -5.26 30.79 -31.35
N GLU A 175 -5.19 31.09 -30.06
CA GLU A 175 -5.68 32.36 -29.51
C GLU A 175 -4.87 33.55 -30.07
N SER A 176 -3.54 33.41 -30.19
CA SER A 176 -2.69 34.44 -30.80
C SER A 176 -2.98 34.61 -32.30
N GLU A 177 -3.16 33.52 -33.04
CA GLU A 177 -3.51 33.55 -34.46
C GLU A 177 -4.88 34.20 -34.68
N LEU A 178 -5.86 33.88 -33.84
CA LEU A 178 -7.18 34.48 -33.88
C LEU A 178 -7.12 36.00 -33.63
N ALA A 179 -6.36 36.43 -32.61
CA ALA A 179 -6.18 37.85 -32.33
C ALA A 179 -5.53 38.60 -33.50
N ALA A 180 -4.51 38.00 -34.12
CA ALA A 180 -3.84 38.58 -35.29
C ALA A 180 -4.80 38.70 -36.49
N ALA A 181 -5.57 37.65 -36.79
CA ALA A 181 -6.55 37.66 -37.87
C ALA A 181 -7.65 38.71 -37.63
N MET A 182 -8.14 38.86 -36.39
CA MET A 182 -9.11 39.89 -36.05
C MET A 182 -8.56 41.31 -36.27
N ALA A 183 -7.28 41.55 -35.92
CA ALA A 183 -6.62 42.82 -36.16
C ALA A 183 -6.47 43.12 -37.67
N GLU A 184 -6.14 42.10 -38.47
CA GLU A 184 -6.06 42.22 -39.93
C GLU A 184 -7.42 42.55 -40.55
N VAL A 185 -8.49 41.86 -40.12
CA VAL A 185 -9.85 42.16 -40.57
C VAL A 185 -10.24 43.61 -40.24
N ALA A 186 -9.95 44.10 -39.03
CA ALA A 186 -10.23 45.48 -38.66
C ALA A 186 -9.45 46.50 -39.52
N SER A 187 -8.19 46.19 -39.84
CA SER A 187 -7.36 46.99 -40.75
C SER A 187 -7.94 47.03 -42.16
N LEU A 188 -8.27 45.87 -42.72
CA LEU A 188 -8.85 45.76 -44.06
C LEU A 188 -10.21 46.45 -44.16
N GLN A 189 -11.06 46.34 -43.13
CA GLN A 189 -12.32 47.08 -43.06
C GLN A 189 -12.08 48.60 -43.07
N SER A 190 -11.09 49.09 -42.33
CA SER A 190 -10.72 50.51 -42.32
C SER A 190 -10.23 50.98 -43.69
N GLN A 191 -9.38 50.17 -44.34
CA GLN A 191 -8.90 50.44 -45.70
C GLN A 191 -10.06 50.45 -46.71
N LEU A 192 -10.99 49.51 -46.61
CA LEU A 192 -12.16 49.45 -47.47
C LEU A 192 -13.03 50.70 -47.33
N VAL A 193 -13.29 51.17 -46.11
CA VAL A 193 -14.03 52.41 -45.86
C VAL A 193 -13.30 53.61 -46.47
N ALA A 194 -11.98 53.70 -46.30
CA ALA A 194 -11.19 54.79 -46.88
C ALA A 194 -11.24 54.80 -48.42
N ILE A 195 -11.20 53.62 -49.06
CA ILE A 195 -11.37 53.48 -50.50
C ILE A 195 -12.80 53.87 -50.91
N GLN A 196 -13.82 53.33 -50.24
CA GLN A 196 -15.22 53.64 -50.56
C GLN A 196 -15.58 55.12 -50.38
N ALA A 197 -14.92 55.83 -49.47
CA ALA A 197 -15.09 57.28 -49.33
C ALA A 197 -14.56 58.06 -50.54
N LYS A 198 -13.61 57.48 -51.29
CA LYS A 198 -12.90 58.09 -52.41
C LYS A 198 -13.45 57.68 -53.78
N TYR A 199 -14.04 56.48 -53.89
CA TYR A 199 -14.53 55.91 -55.15
C TYR A 199 -16.07 55.71 -55.12
N PRO A 200 -16.80 55.93 -56.24
CA PRO A 200 -16.29 56.27 -57.56
C PRO A 200 -15.71 57.70 -57.59
N LEU A 201 -14.67 57.88 -58.40
CA LEU A 201 -14.13 59.20 -58.66
C LEU A 201 -15.21 60.07 -59.30
N LYS A 202 -15.21 61.35 -58.96
CA LYS A 202 -16.21 62.32 -59.40
C LYS A 202 -15.64 63.27 -60.44
N ASP A 203 -16.51 63.81 -61.28
CA ASP A 203 -16.14 64.95 -62.11
C ASP A 203 -15.96 66.21 -61.26
N PHE A 204 -15.25 67.20 -61.78
CA PHE A 204 -15.09 68.46 -61.07
C PHE A 204 -16.43 69.23 -61.09
N PRO A 205 -16.88 69.78 -59.94
CA PRO A 205 -18.21 70.38 -59.84
C PRO A 205 -18.36 71.66 -60.66
N ASP A 206 -17.28 72.42 -60.82
CA ASP A 206 -17.23 73.65 -61.60
C ASP A 206 -15.81 73.97 -62.09
N TYR A 207 -15.72 74.88 -63.07
CA TYR A 207 -14.47 75.29 -63.69
C TYR A 207 -13.49 75.86 -62.67
N LYS A 208 -13.98 76.61 -61.68
CA LYS A 208 -13.15 77.23 -60.67
C LYS A 208 -12.46 76.17 -59.81
N THR A 209 -13.17 75.12 -59.44
CA THR A 209 -12.64 73.99 -58.66
C THR A 209 -11.57 73.26 -59.44
N LEU A 210 -11.78 73.00 -60.74
CA LEU A 210 -10.75 72.42 -61.61
C LEU A 210 -9.53 73.33 -61.76
N SER A 211 -9.74 74.62 -61.99
CA SER A 211 -8.67 75.62 -62.13
C SER A 211 -7.84 75.75 -60.85
N ASP A 212 -8.49 75.91 -59.70
CA ASP A 212 -7.82 76.01 -58.40
C ASP A 212 -7.04 74.72 -58.08
N TRP A 213 -7.62 73.56 -58.42
CA TRP A 213 -6.98 72.27 -58.25
C TRP A 213 -5.75 72.13 -59.15
N LEU A 214 -5.83 72.52 -60.43
CA LEU A 214 -4.72 72.49 -61.38
C LEU A 214 -3.57 73.39 -60.91
N THR A 215 -3.87 74.64 -60.52
CA THR A 215 -2.85 75.57 -60.02
C THR A 215 -2.11 75.04 -58.80
N LYS A 216 -2.79 74.29 -57.92
CA LYS A 216 -2.17 73.67 -56.75
C LYS A 216 -1.29 72.46 -57.09
N ASN A 217 -1.61 71.74 -58.16
CA ASN A 217 -1.03 70.44 -58.48
C ASN A 217 -0.14 70.41 -59.73
N VAL A 218 0.08 71.55 -60.38
CA VAL A 218 0.91 71.68 -61.58
C VAL A 218 2.28 71.01 -61.38
N CYS A 219 2.70 70.21 -62.37
CA CYS A 219 3.99 69.55 -62.35
C CYS A 219 5.10 70.52 -62.74
N GLU A 220 6.31 70.26 -62.25
CA GLU A 220 7.49 70.99 -62.69
C GLU A 220 7.75 70.72 -64.18
N PRO A 221 8.18 71.72 -64.98
CA PRO A 221 8.48 71.52 -66.39
C PRO A 221 9.57 70.48 -66.62
N THR A 222 9.37 69.60 -67.61
CA THR A 222 10.30 68.50 -67.94
C THR A 222 10.91 68.68 -69.34
N LEU A 223 11.97 67.92 -69.64
CA LEU A 223 12.75 68.07 -70.88
C LEU A 223 12.67 66.85 -71.80
N SER A 224 12.02 65.76 -71.36
CA SER A 224 11.83 64.54 -72.14
C SER A 224 10.36 64.18 -72.26
N TRP A 225 10.00 63.50 -73.36
CA TRP A 225 8.64 63.02 -73.56
C TRP A 225 8.25 61.98 -72.49
N GLU A 226 9.16 61.09 -72.06
CA GLU A 226 8.87 60.11 -71.00
C GLU A 226 8.54 60.78 -69.66
N GLU A 227 9.25 61.85 -69.32
CA GLU A 227 9.03 62.63 -68.11
C GLU A 227 7.67 63.35 -68.18
N TRP A 228 7.31 63.89 -69.35
CA TRP A 228 6.03 64.56 -69.55
C TRP A 228 4.83 63.59 -69.46
N TYR A 229 4.94 62.37 -70.02
CA TYR A 229 3.94 61.31 -69.79
C TYR A 229 3.83 60.94 -68.31
N SER A 230 4.96 60.91 -67.60
CA SER A 230 4.99 60.63 -66.15
C SER A 230 4.29 61.74 -65.37
N SER A 231 4.45 63.00 -65.77
CA SER A 231 3.70 64.16 -65.23
C SER A 231 2.20 64.01 -65.48
N ALA A 232 1.78 63.62 -66.68
CA ALA A 232 0.37 63.39 -66.98
C ALA A 232 -0.24 62.25 -66.15
N LEU A 233 0.49 61.14 -65.95
CA LEU A 233 0.09 60.04 -65.07
C LEU A 233 -0.01 60.51 -63.60
N LYS A 234 0.96 61.33 -63.15
CA LYS A 234 0.95 61.91 -61.81
C LYS A 234 -0.30 62.77 -61.58
N MET A 235 -0.73 63.56 -62.57
CA MET A 235 -1.97 64.34 -62.47
C MET A 235 -3.21 63.44 -62.32
N GLN A 236 -3.28 62.30 -63.01
CA GLN A 236 -4.37 61.32 -62.79
C GLN A 236 -4.36 60.79 -61.35
N LEU A 237 -3.18 60.48 -60.81
CA LEU A 237 -3.01 59.95 -59.45
C LEU A 237 -3.38 60.98 -58.39
N LEU A 238 -2.95 62.24 -58.56
CA LEU A 238 -3.30 63.35 -57.66
C LEU A 238 -4.80 63.64 -57.71
N ALA A 239 -5.40 63.68 -58.89
CA ALA A 239 -6.84 63.90 -59.03
C ALA A 239 -7.62 62.78 -58.37
N ALA A 240 -7.22 61.53 -58.64
CA ALA A 240 -7.80 60.37 -57.98
C ALA A 240 -7.65 60.52 -56.46
N GLN A 241 -6.48 60.89 -55.94
CA GLN A 241 -6.20 61.18 -54.52
C GLN A 241 -7.21 62.12 -53.89
N ASP A 242 -7.58 63.18 -54.60
CA ASP A 242 -8.53 64.18 -54.16
C ASP A 242 -10.01 63.81 -54.45
N GLY A 243 -10.26 62.62 -55.00
CA GLY A 243 -11.60 62.09 -55.29
C GLY A 243 -12.15 62.46 -56.67
N TYR A 244 -11.31 62.99 -57.55
CA TYR A 244 -11.68 63.43 -58.90
C TYR A 244 -11.20 62.49 -60.00
N TYR A 245 -11.94 62.46 -61.10
CA TYR A 245 -11.56 61.74 -62.32
C TYR A 245 -10.83 62.68 -63.28
N VAL A 246 -9.57 62.32 -63.60
CA VAL A 246 -8.78 62.94 -64.66
C VAL A 246 -8.24 61.81 -65.53
N SER A 247 -8.43 61.94 -66.83
CA SER A 247 -7.82 61.06 -67.83
C SER A 247 -6.56 61.70 -68.40
N ALA A 248 -5.74 60.94 -69.11
CA ALA A 248 -4.71 61.49 -69.99
C ALA A 248 -4.95 60.97 -71.40
N CYS A 249 -4.84 61.87 -72.37
CA CYS A 249 -4.92 61.56 -73.78
C CYS A 249 -3.60 61.85 -74.47
N LEU A 250 -3.26 60.99 -75.42
CA LEU A 250 -2.16 61.18 -76.35
C LEU A 250 -2.74 61.73 -77.64
N VAL A 251 -2.23 62.87 -78.10
CA VAL A 251 -2.52 63.44 -79.41
C VAL A 251 -1.38 63.05 -80.35
N PRO A 252 -1.62 62.15 -81.33
CA PRO A 252 -0.56 61.70 -82.23
C PRO A 252 -0.07 62.83 -83.14
N ALA A 253 1.19 62.71 -83.59
CA ALA A 253 1.82 63.63 -84.54
C ALA A 253 0.99 63.93 -85.79
N GLY A 254 0.22 62.95 -86.29
CA GLY A 254 -0.64 63.14 -87.47
C GLY A 254 -1.90 63.98 -87.22
N MET A 255 -2.17 64.35 -85.96
CA MET A 255 -3.31 65.17 -85.55
C MET A 255 -2.89 66.56 -85.04
N SER A 256 -1.61 66.79 -84.77
CA SER A 256 -1.11 68.10 -84.40
C SER A 256 -0.72 68.91 -85.65
N VAL A 257 -0.83 70.23 -85.57
CA VAL A 257 -0.53 71.14 -86.70
C VAL A 257 0.97 71.20 -87.01
N ASP A 258 1.81 70.86 -86.04
CA ASP A 258 3.27 70.94 -86.07
C ASP A 258 3.97 69.57 -86.18
N GLY A 259 3.22 68.47 -86.21
CA GLY A 259 3.76 67.11 -86.31
C GLY A 259 4.36 66.54 -85.01
N TYR A 260 4.17 67.20 -83.86
CA TYR A 260 4.60 66.71 -82.55
C TYR A 260 3.53 65.87 -81.83
N ILE A 261 3.98 64.99 -80.93
CA ILE A 261 3.08 64.24 -80.05
C ILE A 261 2.85 65.07 -78.79
N TYR A 262 1.58 65.24 -78.41
CA TYR A 262 1.18 65.94 -77.20
C TYR A 262 0.50 65.00 -76.20
N VAL A 263 0.70 65.28 -74.92
CA VAL A 263 0.01 64.60 -73.83
C VAL A 263 -0.78 65.64 -73.06
N TYR A 264 -2.09 65.46 -72.98
CA TYR A 264 -2.95 66.32 -72.17
C TYR A 264 -3.67 65.49 -71.12
N ASN A 265 -3.88 66.10 -69.97
CA ASN A 265 -4.86 65.64 -69.03
C ASN A 265 -6.24 66.21 -69.40
N ILE A 266 -7.28 65.39 -69.21
CA ILE A 266 -8.66 65.77 -69.50
C ILE A 266 -9.51 65.58 -68.24
N ALA A 267 -10.32 66.58 -67.91
CA ALA A 267 -11.31 66.55 -66.85
C ALA A 267 -12.68 66.98 -67.37
N LEU A 268 -13.74 66.34 -66.88
CA LEU A 268 -15.13 66.76 -67.16
C LEU A 268 -15.59 67.75 -66.08
N VAL A 269 -16.24 68.82 -66.52
CA VAL A 269 -16.92 69.82 -65.67
C VAL A 269 -18.32 70.02 -66.24
N GLY A 270 -19.34 69.48 -65.56
CA GLY A 270 -20.68 69.41 -66.13
C GLY A 270 -20.68 68.60 -67.43
N ASP A 271 -21.01 69.24 -68.55
CA ASP A 271 -21.00 68.63 -69.89
C ASP A 271 -19.79 69.05 -70.75
N THR A 272 -18.85 69.83 -70.18
CA THR A 272 -17.70 70.38 -70.91
C THR A 272 -16.42 69.64 -70.53
N LEU A 273 -15.69 69.18 -71.54
CA LEU A 273 -14.36 68.59 -71.37
C LEU A 273 -13.30 69.68 -71.43
N TYR A 274 -12.46 69.77 -70.39
CA TYR A 274 -11.30 70.65 -70.36
C TYR A 274 -10.01 69.85 -70.52
N ALA A 275 -9.15 70.29 -71.42
CA ALA A 275 -7.77 69.85 -71.56
C ALA A 275 -6.85 70.73 -70.71
N PHE A 276 -5.78 70.16 -70.19
CA PHE A 276 -4.64 70.91 -69.70
C PHE A 276 -3.37 70.12 -69.88
N ASP A 277 -2.27 70.83 -70.02
CA ASP A 277 -0.94 70.25 -69.99
C ASP A 277 -0.52 70.13 -68.52
N PRO A 278 0.02 68.97 -68.09
CA PRO A 278 0.37 68.74 -66.69
C PRO A 278 1.39 69.74 -66.12
N GLU A 279 2.14 70.46 -66.95
CA GLU A 279 3.25 71.34 -66.54
C GLU A 279 2.91 72.84 -66.60
N ILE A 280 1.66 73.18 -66.98
CA ILE A 280 1.17 74.56 -67.01
C ILE A 280 -0.22 74.66 -66.37
N ASP A 281 -0.51 75.79 -65.74
CA ASP A 281 -1.76 76.05 -65.03
C ASP A 281 -2.89 76.57 -65.95
N LYS A 282 -2.88 76.14 -67.22
CA LYS A 282 -3.82 76.63 -68.23
C LYS A 282 -4.78 75.55 -68.70
N LEU A 283 -6.07 75.88 -68.60
CA LEU A 283 -7.18 75.06 -69.10
C LEU A 283 -7.58 75.49 -70.52
N TYR A 284 -7.87 74.50 -71.36
CA TYR A 284 -8.36 74.64 -72.72
C TYR A 284 -9.71 73.95 -72.84
N ASP A 285 -10.72 74.64 -73.37
CA ASP A 285 -12.01 74.01 -73.66
C ASP A 285 -11.84 73.06 -74.86
N TRP A 286 -11.99 71.76 -74.63
CA TRP A 286 -11.92 70.75 -75.68
C TRP A 286 -13.24 70.69 -76.48
N GLY A 287 -14.35 71.16 -75.90
CA GLY A 287 -15.70 71.14 -76.50
C GLY A 287 -15.85 71.94 -77.80
N ASP A 288 -14.86 72.75 -78.17
CA ASP A 288 -14.81 73.50 -79.44
C ASP A 288 -14.17 72.71 -80.59
N TRP A 289 -13.45 71.61 -80.34
CA TRP A 289 -12.85 70.77 -81.39
C TRP A 289 -13.80 69.63 -81.77
N GLY A 290 -14.90 69.95 -82.45
CA GLY A 290 -15.84 68.93 -82.96
C GLY A 290 -17.30 69.33 -83.16
N ARG A 291 -17.62 70.61 -83.40
CA ARG A 291 -18.84 70.99 -84.12
C ARG A 291 -18.50 71.59 -85.48
#